data_AF-A0A3C1YUH9-F1
#
_entry.id   AF-A0A3C1YUH9-F1
#
_cell.length_a   1.000
_cell.length_b   1.000
_cell.length_c   1.000
_cell.angle_alpha   90.00
_cell.angle_beta   90.00
_cell.angle_gamma   90.00
#
_symmetry.space_group_name_H-M   'P 1'
#
loop_
_entity.id
_entity.type
_entity.pdbx_description
1 polymer ?
#
loop_
_entity_poly.entity_id
_entity_poly.type
_entity_poly.pdbx_seq_one_letter_code
_entity_poly.pdbx_strand_id
1 'polypeptide(L)'
;ECKTANGLSVAFIGALDNGRTVRSLTYLLSKFDRIKFYFIAPREMQVKPDILAYLDKYKVSYELASDPSKIISQVDVVYQTRIDRERLQR
;
A
#
# COMPACT_ATOMS: atom_id res chain seq x y z
N GLU A 1 -15.06 4.67 -13.23
CA GLU A 1 -13.93 4.35 -14.14
C GLU A 1 -12.81 5.36 -13.93
N CYS A 2 -11.59 4.91 -13.60
CA CYS A 2 -10.42 5.79 -13.49
C CYS A 2 -9.80 5.98 -14.87
N LYS A 3 -9.84 7.19 -15.43
CA LYS A 3 -9.42 7.47 -16.83
C LYS A 3 -7.91 7.68 -16.99
N THR A 4 -7.17 7.92 -15.91
CA THR A 4 -5.71 8.11 -15.90
C THR A 4 -5.10 7.51 -14.63
N ALA A 5 -3.85 7.05 -14.72
CA ALA A 5 -3.13 6.52 -13.55
C ALA A 5 -2.52 7.62 -12.67
N ASN A 6 -2.50 8.87 -13.13
CA ASN A 6 -1.93 10.00 -12.38
C ASN A 6 -2.92 10.51 -11.32
N GLY A 7 -2.40 10.86 -10.14
CA GLY A 7 -3.20 11.42 -9.04
C GLY A 7 -3.96 10.38 -8.22
N LEU A 8 -3.72 9.09 -8.43
CA LEU A 8 -4.44 8.02 -7.72
C LEU A 8 -3.97 7.86 -6.28
N SER A 9 -4.94 7.67 -5.40
CA SER A 9 -4.75 7.19 -4.03
C SER A 9 -5.02 5.69 -3.98
N VAL A 10 -4.01 4.90 -3.59
CA VAL A 10 -4.05 3.44 -3.63
C VAL A 10 -3.83 2.85 -2.24
N ALA A 11 -4.81 2.09 -1.75
CA ALA A 11 -4.71 1.34 -0.50
C ALA A 11 -4.30 -0.11 -0.74
N PHE A 12 -3.23 -0.55 -0.09
CA PHE A 12 -2.87 -1.96 0.05
C PHE A 12 -3.34 -2.48 1.39
N ILE A 13 -4.19 -3.50 1.40
CA ILE A 13 -4.74 -4.08 2.63
C ILE A 13 -4.35 -5.54 2.72
N GLY A 14 -3.61 -5.93 3.77
CA GLY A 14 -3.40 -7.34 4.11
C GLY A 14 -2.01 -7.69 4.59
N ALA A 15 -1.48 -8.85 4.20
CA ALA A 15 -0.10 -9.23 4.49
C ALA A 15 0.85 -8.57 3.47
N LEU A 16 1.58 -7.55 3.91
CA LEU A 16 2.41 -6.69 3.05
C LEU A 16 3.91 -7.00 3.14
N ASP A 17 4.35 -7.65 4.23
CA ASP A 17 5.73 -8.04 4.49
C ASP A 17 6.31 -8.99 3.41
N ASN A 18 5.48 -9.90 2.91
CA ASN A 18 5.82 -10.87 1.85
C ASN A 18 5.08 -10.59 0.54
N GLY A 19 4.37 -9.46 0.44
CA GLY A 19 3.57 -9.09 -0.71
C GLY A 19 4.41 -8.75 -1.93
N ARG A 20 4.89 -9.75 -2.67
CA ARG A 20 5.62 -9.55 -3.94
C ARG A 20 4.82 -8.68 -4.92
N THR A 21 3.51 -8.86 -4.95
CA THR A 21 2.62 -8.06 -5.81
C THR A 21 2.50 -6.61 -5.33
N VAL A 22 2.39 -6.38 -4.02
CA VAL A 22 2.38 -5.03 -3.43
C VAL A 22 3.65 -4.29 -3.80
N ARG A 23 4.80 -4.96 -3.67
CA ARG A 23 6.10 -4.42 -4.05
C ARG A 23 6.18 -4.05 -5.52
N SER A 24 5.84 -4.99 -6.42
CA SER A 24 5.86 -4.76 -7.86
C SER A 24 4.93 -3.60 -8.26
N LEU A 25 3.71 -3.59 -7.71
CA LEU A 25 2.72 -2.56 -8.02
C LEU A 25 3.15 -1.19 -7.47
N THR A 26 3.73 -1.15 -6.28
CA THR A 26 4.30 0.08 -5.69
C THR A 26 5.39 0.65 -6.59
N TYR A 27 6.33 -0.17 -7.05
CA TYR A 27 7.39 0.28 -7.98
C TYR A 27 6.84 0.74 -9.33
N LEU A 28 5.84 0.06 -9.87
CA LEU A 28 5.22 0.48 -11.13
C LEU A 28 4.50 1.82 -10.97
N LEU A 29 3.62 1.92 -9.97
CA LEU A 29 2.78 3.09 -9.74
C LEU A 29 3.59 4.30 -9.30
N SER A 30 4.72 4.11 -8.59
CA SER A 30 5.63 5.21 -8.23
C SER A 30 6.19 6.01 -9.41
N LYS A 31 6.09 5.49 -10.63
CA LYS A 31 6.53 6.15 -11.87
C LYS A 31 5.48 7.12 -12.44
N PHE A 32 4.28 7.14 -11.88
CA PHE A 32 3.20 8.04 -12.27
C PHE A 32 3.16 9.26 -11.34
N ASP A 33 2.58 10.35 -11.83
CA ASP A 33 2.58 11.60 -11.10
C ASP A 33 1.51 11.62 -10.00
N ARG A 34 1.87 12.22 -8.85
CA ARG A 34 0.96 12.51 -7.72
C ARG A 34 0.25 11.28 -7.14
N ILE A 35 0.93 10.13 -7.12
CA ILE A 35 0.42 8.94 -6.45
C ILE A 35 0.57 9.06 -4.94
N LYS A 36 -0.45 8.61 -4.20
CA LYS A 36 -0.36 8.39 -2.76
C LYS A 36 -0.66 6.93 -2.41
N PHE A 37 0.23 6.30 -1.66
CA PHE A 37 0.03 4.93 -1.18
C PHE A 37 -0.44 4.90 0.27
N TYR A 38 -1.33 3.96 0.59
CA TYR A 38 -1.72 3.65 1.97
C TYR A 38 -1.44 2.17 2.23
N PHE A 39 -0.54 1.86 3.15
CA PHE A 39 -0.21 0.49 3.52
C PHE A 39 -0.91 0.12 4.83
N ILE A 40 -2.02 -0.61 4.70
CA ILE A 40 -2.88 -0.98 5.82
C ILE A 40 -2.62 -2.44 6.18
N ALA A 41 -1.92 -2.65 7.28
CA ALA A 41 -1.58 -3.98 7.77
C ALA A 41 -1.30 -3.95 9.28
N PRO A 42 -1.51 -5.08 9.98
CA PRO A 42 -0.97 -5.28 11.32
C PRO A 42 0.55 -5.06 11.33
N ARG A 43 1.08 -4.63 12.47
CA ARG A 43 2.51 -4.30 12.63
C ARG A 43 3.44 -5.43 12.16
N GLU A 44 3.08 -6.68 12.44
CA GLU A 44 3.86 -7.87 12.10
C GLU A 44 3.90 -8.19 10.59
N MET A 45 2.95 -7.69 9.82
CA MET A 45 2.83 -7.94 8.38
C MET A 45 2.97 -6.67 7.55
N GLN A 46 3.50 -5.61 8.17
CA GLN A 46 3.65 -4.32 7.51
C GLN A 46 4.73 -4.37 6.41
N VAL A 47 4.63 -3.45 5.46
CA VAL A 47 5.58 -3.30 4.37
C VAL A 47 7.00 -3.11 4.89
N LYS A 48 7.97 -3.74 4.23
CA LYS A 48 9.37 -3.70 4.63
C LYS A 48 10.00 -2.31 4.37
N PRO A 49 11.01 -1.91 5.18
CA PRO A 49 11.61 -0.56 5.09
C PRO A 49 12.23 -0.23 3.73
N ASP A 50 12.63 -1.23 2.96
CA ASP A 50 13.26 -1.03 1.65
C ASP A 50 12.28 -0.51 0.59
N ILE A 51 10.99 -0.81 0.71
CA ILE A 51 9.95 -0.17 -0.12
C ILE A 51 9.77 1.29 0.30
N LEU A 52 9.76 1.57 1.61
CA LEU A 52 9.62 2.93 2.12
C LEU A 52 10.80 3.81 1.70
N ALA A 53 12.02 3.31 1.85
CA ALA A 53 13.24 3.99 1.40
C ALA A 53 13.24 4.27 -0.11
N TYR A 54 12.66 3.37 -0.92
CA TYR A 54 12.45 3.63 -2.33
C TYR A 54 11.46 4.78 -2.53
N LEU A 55 10.30 4.76 -1.87
CA LEU A 55 9.31 5.83 -1.99
C LEU A 55 9.86 7.19 -1.53
N ASP A 56 10.62 7.22 -0.44
CA ASP A 56 11.30 8.43 0.04
C ASP A 56 12.30 8.96 -0.99
N LYS A 57 13.11 8.08 -1.59
CA LYS A 57 14.08 8.44 -2.63
C LYS A 57 13.41 9.11 -3.83
N TYR A 58 12.23 8.64 -4.22
CA TYR A 58 11.46 9.19 -5.34
C TYR A 58 10.41 10.23 -4.91
N LYS A 59 10.39 10.62 -3.63
CA LYS A 59 9.46 11.61 -3.06
C LYS A 59 7.98 11.26 -3.29
N VAL A 60 7.65 9.98 -3.26
CA VAL A 60 6.27 9.51 -3.41
C VAL A 60 5.59 9.50 -2.04
N SER A 61 4.39 10.07 -1.97
CA SER A 61 3.66 10.17 -0.71
C SER A 61 3.12 8.80 -0.29
N TYR A 62 3.27 8.45 0.99
CA TYR A 62 2.66 7.26 1.54
C TYR A 62 2.26 7.42 3.01
N GLU A 63 1.41 6.52 3.48
CA GLU A 63 0.96 6.46 4.88
C GLU A 63 0.88 5.00 5.34
N LEU A 64 1.27 4.74 6.57
CA LEU A 64 1.13 3.44 7.22
C LEU A 64 -0.05 3.48 8.18
N ALA A 65 -0.91 2.48 8.13
CA ALA A 65 -2.03 2.35 9.03
C ALA A 65 -2.24 0.89 9.43
N SER A 66 -2.92 0.67 10.55
CA SER A 66 -3.34 -0.65 11.01
C SER A 66 -4.83 -0.92 10.77
N ASP A 67 -5.63 0.14 10.57
CA ASP A 67 -7.07 0.06 10.41
C ASP A 67 -7.51 0.75 9.11
N PRO A 68 -8.35 0.09 8.28
CA PRO A 68 -8.76 0.63 7.00
C PRO A 68 -9.95 1.62 7.07
N SER A 69 -10.68 1.69 8.19
CA SER A 69 -12.01 2.32 8.26
C SER A 69 -12.01 3.80 7.87
N LYS A 70 -10.93 4.52 8.20
CA LYS A 70 -10.79 5.96 7.87
C LYS A 70 -10.24 6.20 6.47
N ILE A 71 -9.57 5.22 5.87
CA ILE A 71 -8.82 5.36 4.62
C ILE A 71 -9.62 4.88 3.42
N ILE A 72 -10.44 3.83 3.57
CA ILE A 72 -11.23 3.26 2.47
C ILE A 72 -12.09 4.32 1.77
N SER A 73 -12.67 5.26 2.52
CA SER A 73 -13.52 6.33 1.95
C SER A 73 -12.73 7.41 1.19
N GLN A 74 -11.40 7.41 1.25
CA GLN A 74 -10.53 8.46 0.71
C GLN A 74 -9.67 7.96 -0.46
N VAL A 75 -9.72 6.67 -0.82
CA VAL A 75 -8.87 6.07 -1.83
C VAL A 75 -9.64 5.72 -3.10
N ASP A 76 -8.98 5.87 -4.24
CA ASP A 76 -9.55 5.55 -5.55
C ASP A 76 -9.49 4.04 -5.83
N VAL A 77 -8.48 3.36 -5.29
CA VAL A 77 -8.21 1.95 -5.54
C VAL A 77 -7.89 1.22 -4.24
N VAL A 78 -8.52 0.08 -4.03
CA VAL A 78 -8.19 -0.87 -2.96
C VAL A 78 -7.62 -2.14 -3.58
N TYR A 79 -6.38 -2.47 -3.20
CA TYR A 79 -5.72 -3.72 -3.54
C TYR A 79 -5.58 -4.59 -2.28
N GLN A 80 -6.43 -5.60 -2.17
CA GLN A 80 -6.45 -6.50 -1.03
C GLN A 80 -5.57 -7.72 -1.29
N THR A 81 -4.64 -8.00 -0.37
CA THR A 81 -3.88 -9.25 -0.35
C THR A 81 -4.52 -10.25 0.62
N ARG A 82 -4.18 -11.54 0.44
CA ARG A 82 -4.56 -12.58 1.40
C ARG A 82 -3.88 -12.33 2.74
N ILE A 83 -4.62 -12.55 3.82
CA ILE A 83 -4.09 -12.55 5.18
C ILE A 83 -4.27 -13.95 5.76
N ASP A 84 -3.18 -14.57 6.17
CA ASP A 84 -3.22 -15.86 6.85
C ASP A 84 -3.67 -15.64 8.30
N ARG A 85 -4.81 -16.23 8.66
CA ARG A 85 -5.43 -16.06 10.00
C ARG A 85 -4.50 -16.48 11.14
N GLU A 86 -3.62 -17.45 10.91
CA GLU A 86 -2.64 -17.92 11.90
C GLU A 86 -1.65 -16.81 12.29
N ARG A 87 -1.33 -15.91 11.37
CA ARG A 87 -0.43 -14.79 11.62
C ARG A 87 -1.12 -13.62 12.33
N LEU A 88 -2.46 -13.60 12.36
CA LEU A 88 -3.24 -12.55 13.04
C LEU A 88 -3.40 -12.82 14.55
N GLN A 89 -3.17 -14.06 14.99
CA GLN A 89 -3.33 -14.51 16.38
C GLN A 89 -2.01 -14.48 17.17
N ARG A 90 -0.95 -13.92 16.58
CA ARG A 90 0.37 -13.78 17.22
C ARG A 90 0.59 -12.40 17.81
#